data_AF-A0A2T1A3T8-F1
#
_entry.id   AF-A0A2T1A3T8-F1
#
_cell.length_a   1.000
_cell.length_b   1.000
_cell.length_c   1.000
_cell.angle_alpha   90.00
_cell.angle_beta   90.00
_cell.angle_gamma   90.00
#
_symmetry.space_group_name_H-M   'P 1'
#
loop_
_entity.id
_entity.type
_entity.pdbx_description
1 polymer ?
#
loop_
_entity_poly.entity_id
_entity_poly.type
_entity_poly.pdbx_seq_one_letter_code
_entity_poly.pdbx_strand_id
1 'polypeptide(L)' 'MSRSIPPSYKTKNWPAYKEAIKQRGSLTIWFDPELVWVPLPNGKRGRQPQYSDAAIQTCPTMKVLFGMALGQTTGFVE' A
#
# COMPACT_ATOMS: atom_id res chain seq x y z
N MET A 1 -40.61 -32.21 -3.35
CA MET A 1 -39.86 -31.22 -4.16
C MET A 1 -38.61 -30.86 -3.37
N SER A 2 -37.43 -31.33 -3.76
CA SER A 2 -36.17 -30.97 -3.10
C SER A 2 -35.80 -29.52 -3.44
N ARG A 3 -35.42 -28.75 -2.42
CA ARG A 3 -35.01 -27.34 -2.59
C ARG A 3 -33.57 -27.32 -3.12
N SER A 4 -33.33 -26.66 -4.25
CA SER A 4 -31.97 -26.45 -4.76
C SER A 4 -31.23 -25.44 -3.86
N ILE A 5 -29.97 -25.74 -3.52
CA ILE A 5 -29.11 -24.84 -2.75
C ILE A 5 -28.78 -23.62 -3.65
N PRO A 6 -29.00 -22.38 -3.17
CA PRO A 6 -28.67 -21.20 -3.95
C PRO A 6 -27.16 -21.11 -4.19
N PRO A 7 -26.72 -20.66 -5.38
CA PRO A 7 -25.31 -20.53 -5.68
C PRO A 7 -24.61 -19.55 -4.71
N SER A 8 -23.49 -19.98 -4.15
CA SER A 8 -22.61 -19.11 -3.36
C SER A 8 -21.60 -18.45 -4.31
N TYR A 9 -21.68 -17.13 -4.44
CA TYR A 9 -20.70 -16.34 -5.19
C TYR A 9 -19.63 -15.82 -4.23
N LYS A 10 -18.37 -16.13 -4.50
CA LYS A 10 -17.21 -15.58 -3.78
C LYS A 10 -16.33 -14.80 -4.74
N THR A 11 -16.15 -13.52 -4.46
CA THR A 11 -15.24 -12.65 -5.21
C THR A 11 -13.79 -13.05 -4.92
N LYS A 12 -13.12 -13.69 -5.89
CA LYS A 12 -11.72 -14.16 -5.76
C LYS A 12 -10.69 -13.19 -6.37
N ASN A 13 -11.13 -12.21 -7.14
CA ASN A 13 -10.25 -11.32 -7.90
C ASN A 13 -9.67 -10.15 -7.07
N TRP A 14 -9.99 -10.04 -5.78
CA TRP A 14 -9.57 -8.93 -4.93
C TRP A 14 -8.05 -8.69 -4.89
N PRO A 15 -7.19 -9.73 -4.81
CA PRO A 15 -5.74 -9.52 -4.86
C PRO A 15 -5.28 -8.93 -6.19
N ALA A 16 -5.72 -9.50 -7.32
CA ALA A 16 -5.37 -9.03 -8.65
C ALA A 16 -5.87 -7.61 -8.92
N TYR A 17 -7.06 -7.26 -8.41
CA TYR A 17 -7.58 -5.90 -8.48
C TYR A 17 -6.68 -4.90 -7.72
N LYS A 18 -6.22 -5.28 -6.53
CA LYS A 18 -5.34 -4.43 -5.72
C LYS A 18 -3.97 -4.23 -6.38
N GLU A 19 -3.40 -5.27 -6.97
CA GLU A 19 -2.16 -5.18 -7.76
C GLU A 19 -2.34 -4.27 -8.99
N ALA A 20 -3.44 -4.41 -9.72
CA ALA A 20 -3.74 -3.55 -10.86
C ALA A 20 -3.90 -2.08 -10.46
N ILE A 21 -4.42 -1.78 -9.26
CA ILE A 21 -4.42 -0.42 -8.73
C ILE A 21 -3.00 0.08 -8.48
N LYS A 22 -2.14 -0.74 -7.85
CA LYS A 22 -0.74 -0.38 -7.56
C LYS A 22 0.07 -0.07 -8.82
N GLN A 23 -0.14 -0.82 -9.90
CA GLN A 23 0.60 -0.64 -11.15
C GLN A 23 0.19 0.59 -11.97
N ARG A 24 -0.99 1.16 -11.72
CA ARG A 24 -1.44 2.37 -12.42
C ARG A 24 -0.64 3.58 -11.91
N GLY A 25 -0.13 4.40 -12.83
CA GLY A 25 0.62 5.61 -12.47
C GLY A 25 2.06 5.32 -11.99
N SER A 26 2.67 4.23 -12.48
CA SER A 26 4.06 3.89 -12.20
C SER A 26 5.00 5.05 -12.60
N LEU A 27 5.71 5.59 -11.62
CA LEU A 27 6.68 6.66 -11.76
C LEU A 27 8.01 6.16 -11.20
N THR A 28 9.13 6.67 -11.70
CA THR A 28 10.45 6.42 -11.11
C THR A 28 10.95 7.72 -10.49
N ILE A 29 11.13 7.72 -9.17
CA ILE A 29 11.63 8.89 -8.41
C ILE A 29 12.92 8.47 -7.70
N TRP A 30 13.92 9.34 -7.72
CA TRP A 30 15.13 9.18 -6.92
C TRP A 30 14.94 9.81 -5.55
N PHE A 31 15.11 9.00 -4.50
CA PHE A 31 15.16 9.48 -3.12
C PHE A 31 16.60 9.67 -2.67
N ASP A 32 16.77 10.47 -1.62
CA ASP A 32 18.01 10.53 -0.87
C ASP A 32 18.39 9.11 -0.37
N PRO A 33 19.62 8.62 -0.63
CA PRO A 33 20.06 7.31 -0.15
C PRO A 33 20.05 7.16 1.38
N GLU A 34 20.05 8.27 2.13
CA GLU A 34 19.97 8.25 3.60
C GLU A 34 18.53 8.11 4.12
N LEU A 35 17.53 8.16 3.23
CA LEU A 35 16.12 8.05 3.61
C LEU A 35 15.76 6.62 4.02
N VAL A 36 15.59 6.42 5.32
CA VAL A 36 15.15 5.14 5.89
C VAL A 36 13.64 5.01 5.80
N TRP A 37 13.12 4.06 5.00
CA TRP A 37 11.68 3.80 4.86
C TRP A 37 11.08 2.99 6.01
N VAL A 38 11.76 1.90 6.38
CA VAL A 38 11.37 1.01 7.47
C VAL A 38 12.25 1.33 8.67
N PRO A 39 11.67 1.74 9.82
CA PRO A 39 12.44 2.15 10.97
C PRO A 39 13.12 0.93 11.61
N LEU A 40 14.27 1.19 12.26
CA LEU A 40 14.93 0.18 13.08
C LEU A 40 14.01 -0.26 14.24
N PRO A 41 14.08 -1.54 14.66
CA PRO A 41 13.32 -2.01 15.81
C PRO A 41 13.67 -1.19 17.05
N ASN A 42 12.69 -0.51 17.65
CA ASN A 42 12.99 0.43 18.75
C ASN A 42 13.09 -0.25 20.14
N GLY A 43 12.84 -1.57 20.21
CA GLY A 43 12.90 -2.37 21.44
C GLY A 43 11.83 -2.06 22.50
N LYS A 44 10.93 -1.10 22.28
CA LYS A 44 9.86 -0.73 23.21
C LYS A 44 8.71 -1.73 23.14
N ARG A 45 7.99 -1.83 24.26
CA ARG A 45 6.77 -2.64 24.39
C ARG A 45 5.66 -2.05 23.50
N GLY A 46 5.08 -2.87 22.63
CA GLY A 46 4.02 -2.47 21.70
C GLY A 46 4.27 -2.98 20.28
N ARG A 47 3.43 -2.54 19.33
CA ARG A 47 3.60 -2.89 17.92
C ARG A 47 4.77 -2.09 17.33
N GLN A 48 5.66 -2.78 16.62
CA GLN A 48 6.75 -2.12 15.90
C GLN A 48 6.18 -1.23 14.78
N PRO A 49 6.66 0.01 14.64
CA PRO A 49 6.29 0.85 13.52
C PRO A 49 6.78 0.22 12.21
N GLN A 50 5.92 0.23 11.20
CA GLN A 50 6.24 -0.33 9.87
C GLN A 50 6.84 0.72 8.94
N TYR A 51 6.61 2.00 9.22
CA TYR A 51 7.04 3.14 8.44
C TYR A 51 7.76 4.13 9.35
N SER A 52 8.84 4.74 8.85
CA SER A 52 9.58 5.78 9.53
C SER A 52 8.82 7.11 9.49
N ASP A 53 9.22 8.06 10.33
CA ASP A 53 8.66 9.42 10.30
C ASP A 53 8.89 10.08 8.93
N ALA A 54 10.05 9.85 8.33
CA ALA A 54 10.37 10.33 6.99
C ALA A 54 9.41 9.74 5.93
N ALA A 55 9.14 8.44 5.98
CA ALA A 55 8.18 7.79 5.08
C ALA A 55 6.77 8.35 5.25
N ILE A 56 6.33 8.56 6.51
CA ILE A 56 5.01 9.09 6.84
C ILE A 56 4.81 10.51 6.30
N GLN A 57 5.85 11.34 6.30
CA GLN A 57 5.80 12.70 5.74
C GLN A 57 5.90 12.71 4.21
N THR A 58 6.73 11.84 3.64
CA THR A 58 7.01 11.86 2.20
C THR A 58 5.85 11.28 1.38
N CYS A 59 5.20 10.21 1.84
CA CYS A 59 4.11 9.55 1.10
C CYS A 59 2.92 10.49 0.80
N PRO A 60 2.35 11.23 1.77
CA PRO A 60 1.27 12.18 1.50
C PRO A 60 1.71 13.31 0.59
N THR A 61 2.97 13.75 0.70
CA THR A 61 3.52 14.82 -0.14
C THR A 61 3.54 14.40 -1.61
N MET A 62 4.05 13.20 -1.90
CA MET A 62 4.01 12.63 -3.24
C MET A 62 2.59 12.46 -3.77
N LYS A 63 1.68 11.97 -2.91
CA LYS A 63 0.26 11.83 -3.26
C LYS A 63 -0.32 13.15 -3.77
N VAL A 64 -0.04 14.26 -3.08
CA VAL A 64 -0.52 15.59 -3.46
C VAL A 64 0.19 16.12 -4.70
N LEU A 65 1.52 16.04 -4.77
CA LEU A 65 2.31 16.57 -5.87
C LEU A 65 1.99 15.91 -7.22
N PHE A 66 1.80 14.59 -7.22
CA PHE A 66 1.52 13.83 -8.43
C PHE A 66 0.02 13.53 -8.63
N GLY A 67 -0.84 14.03 -7.74
CA GLY A 67 -2.28 13.79 -7.81
C GLY A 67 -2.68 12.31 -7.71
N MET A 68 -1.87 11.48 -7.05
CA MET A 68 -2.07 10.03 -7.00
C MET A 68 -3.17 9.61 -6.03
N ALA A 69 -3.84 8.51 -6.33
CA ALA A 69 -4.73 7.86 -5.37
C ALA A 69 -3.91 7.12 -4.28
N LEU A 70 -4.42 7.05 -3.05
CA LEU A 70 -3.69 6.46 -1.91
C LEU A 70 -3.17 5.04 -2.19
N GLY A 71 -3.96 4.21 -2.88
CA GLY A 71 -3.56 2.84 -3.24
C GLY A 71 -2.39 2.77 -4.23
N GLN A 72 -2.24 3.78 -5.10
CA GLN A 72 -1.09 3.89 -5.99
C GLN A 72 0.15 4.35 -5.22
N THR A 73 -0.02 5.32 -4.31
CA THR A 73 1.07 5.77 -3.43
C THR A 73 1.58 4.62 -2.55
N THR A 74 0.71 3.69 -2.13
CA THR A 74 1.16 2.49 -1.39
C THR A 74 1.97 1.55 -2.28
N GLY A 75 1.50 1.29 -3.51
CA GLY A 75 2.24 0.45 -4.46
C GLY A 75 3.56 1.03 -4.95
N PHE A 76 3.72 2.35 -4.85
CA PHE A 76 4.96 3.05 -5.18
C PHE A 76 6.06 2.90 -4.11
N VAL A 77 5.68 2.62 -2.86
CA VAL A 77 6.58 2.58 -1.68
C VAL A 77 6.89 1.15 -1.23
N GLU A 78 6.12 0.17 -1.72
CA GLU A 78 6.38 -1.27 -1.53
C GLU A 78 7.48 -1.78 -2.48
#